data_AF-A0AA39H6F3-F1
#
_entry.id   AF-A0AA39H6F3-F1
#
_cell.length_a   1.000
_cell.length_b   1.000
_cell.length_c   1.000
_cell.angle_alpha   90.00
_cell.angle_beta   90.00
_cell.angle_gamma   90.00
#
_symmetry.space_group_name_H-M   'P 1'
#
loop_
_entity.id
_entity.type
_entity.pdbx_description
1 polymer ?
#
loop_
_entity_poly.entity_id
_entity_poly.type
_entity_poly.pdbx_seq_one_letter_code
_entity_poly.pdbx_strand_id
1 'polypeptide(L)'
;MFALAVVFLLLNAHLSSACSAGGFGGGNPDDNRIIQNPTFTMDFSPPVAWTYPENNAQSLQSFFPGQSLTQMEANIKANSDIEAAVLSAVVDSGFPTQGVVVRSAYSAQEISDCRKMTTQPLMIGQRFGLVESGAVVKVLTPAEMIDMAKCQQRTFYANAQAQPTVTDYNVQTTVQIEGITATKFQLRQISRQIMVAMNFRYNARFASEIAVQS
;
A
#
# COMPACT_ATOMS: atom_id res chain seq x y z
N MET A 1 14.42 -19.29 -72.38
CA MET A 1 13.98 -18.24 -71.43
C MET A 1 12.52 -18.49 -71.07
N PHE A 2 12.18 -19.26 -70.02
CA PHE A 2 10.81 -19.34 -69.46
C PHE A 2 10.76 -20.26 -68.20
N ALA A 3 11.73 -20.16 -67.29
CA ALA A 3 11.75 -21.01 -66.09
C ALA A 3 12.16 -20.31 -64.79
N LEU A 4 12.33 -18.98 -64.79
CA LEU A 4 12.79 -18.24 -63.60
C LEU A 4 11.75 -17.25 -63.02
N ALA A 5 10.57 -17.13 -63.63
CA ALA A 5 9.58 -16.11 -63.25
C ALA A 5 8.46 -16.62 -62.31
N VAL A 6 8.40 -17.92 -62.01
CA VAL A 6 7.29 -18.51 -61.23
C VAL A 6 7.63 -18.61 -59.73
N VAL A 7 8.91 -18.52 -59.34
CA VAL A 7 9.33 -18.68 -57.93
C VAL A 7 9.17 -17.40 -57.10
N PHE A 8 9.06 -16.22 -57.73
CA PHE A 8 8.96 -14.95 -57.02
C PHE A 8 7.51 -14.47 -56.76
N LEU A 9 6.51 -15.20 -57.22
CA LEU A 9 5.08 -14.83 -57.13
C LEU A 9 4.32 -15.54 -55.99
N LEU A 10 5.04 -16.15 -55.04
CA LEU A 10 4.48 -16.89 -53.90
C LEU A 10 4.75 -16.24 -52.53
N LEU A 11 5.15 -14.96 -52.49
CA LEU A 11 5.62 -14.30 -51.26
C LEU A 11 4.86 -13.05 -50.83
N ASN A 12 3.60 -12.88 -51.25
CA ASN A 12 2.73 -11.80 -50.77
C ASN A 12 1.30 -12.27 -50.48
N ALA A 13 1.16 -13.41 -49.81
CA ALA A 13 -0.05 -13.68 -49.03
C ALA A 13 0.11 -12.94 -47.69
N HIS A 14 -0.39 -11.69 -47.65
CA HIS A 14 -0.65 -11.03 -46.38
C HIS A 14 -1.64 -11.88 -45.58
N LEU A 15 -1.12 -12.63 -44.63
CA LEU A 15 -1.89 -13.17 -43.52
C LEU A 15 -2.32 -11.99 -42.65
N SER A 16 -3.45 -11.37 -42.98
CA SER A 16 -4.29 -10.70 -42.00
C SER A 16 -4.89 -11.76 -41.08
N SER A 17 -4.06 -12.17 -40.11
CA SER A 17 -4.38 -13.11 -39.04
C SER A 17 -4.85 -12.33 -37.82
N ALA A 18 -6.18 -12.23 -37.71
CA ALA A 18 -6.98 -12.19 -36.48
C ALA A 18 -6.51 -11.34 -35.29
N CYS A 19 -7.29 -10.31 -34.98
CA CYS A 19 -7.68 -10.03 -33.60
C CYS A 19 -8.43 -11.27 -33.08
N SER A 20 -7.74 -12.20 -32.40
CA SER A 20 -8.40 -13.10 -31.47
C SER A 20 -8.18 -12.55 -30.06
N ALA A 21 -9.29 -12.20 -29.41
CA ALA A 21 -9.36 -12.16 -27.96
C ALA A 21 -9.08 -13.59 -27.46
N GLY A 22 -7.83 -13.85 -27.08
CA GLY A 22 -7.38 -15.19 -26.72
C GLY A 22 -5.88 -15.36 -26.88
N GLY A 23 -5.11 -14.49 -26.21
CA GLY A 23 -3.66 -14.66 -26.11
C GLY A 23 -3.33 -15.93 -25.33
N PHE A 24 -2.91 -16.98 -26.04
CA PHE A 24 -2.13 -18.08 -25.46
C PHE A 24 -0.76 -17.55 -25.07
N GLY A 25 -0.63 -17.17 -23.81
CA GLY A 25 0.62 -16.64 -23.26
C GLY A 25 0.42 -16.04 -21.87
N GLY A 26 0.13 -16.89 -20.87
CA GLY A 26 0.28 -16.53 -19.46
C GLY A 26 -0.97 -16.02 -18.72
N GLY A 27 -2.18 -16.32 -19.18
CA GLY A 27 -3.42 -15.97 -18.48
C GLY A 27 -3.84 -17.06 -17.49
N ASN A 28 -4.02 -16.70 -16.22
CA ASN A 28 -4.71 -17.57 -15.27
C ASN A 28 -6.14 -17.81 -15.82
N PRO A 29 -6.69 -19.04 -15.84
CA PRO A 29 -8.05 -19.30 -16.34
C PRO A 29 -9.13 -18.39 -15.72
N ASP A 30 -8.84 -17.80 -14.56
CA ASP A 30 -9.72 -16.83 -13.89
C ASP A 30 -9.72 -15.41 -14.50
N ASP A 31 -8.78 -15.06 -15.37
CA ASP A 31 -8.56 -13.67 -15.81
C ASP A 31 -9.74 -13.10 -16.62
N ASN A 32 -10.52 -13.98 -17.28
CA ASN A 32 -11.72 -13.62 -18.04
C ASN A 32 -12.99 -13.53 -17.18
N ARG A 33 -12.92 -13.84 -15.87
CA ARG A 33 -14.09 -13.74 -14.98
C ARG A 33 -14.50 -12.29 -14.82
N ILE A 34 -15.77 -12.00 -15.06
CA ILE A 34 -16.37 -10.68 -14.82
C ILE A 34 -16.73 -10.59 -13.33
N ILE A 35 -16.28 -9.52 -12.68
CA ILE A 35 -16.56 -9.22 -11.28
C ILE A 35 -17.30 -7.87 -11.24
N GLN A 36 -18.37 -7.82 -10.46
CA GLN A 36 -19.15 -6.62 -10.19
C GLN A 36 -18.85 -6.11 -8.79
N ASN A 37 -18.71 -4.80 -8.65
CA ASN A 37 -18.41 -4.13 -7.39
C ASN A 37 -17.20 -4.77 -6.64
N PRO A 38 -16.03 -4.81 -7.28
CA PRO A 38 -14.87 -5.56 -6.78
C PRO A 38 -14.43 -5.11 -5.39
N THR A 39 -13.95 -6.06 -4.59
CA THR A 39 -13.28 -5.80 -3.31
C THR A 39 -11.81 -6.18 -3.41
N PHE A 40 -10.93 -5.28 -2.98
CA PHE A 40 -9.49 -5.45 -2.95
C PHE A 40 -9.04 -5.66 -1.51
N THR A 41 -8.14 -6.62 -1.29
CA THR A 41 -7.45 -6.80 0.00
C THR A 41 -6.02 -6.30 -0.14
N MET A 42 -5.63 -5.44 0.79
CA MET A 42 -4.32 -4.79 0.80
C MET A 42 -3.61 -5.13 2.11
N ASP A 43 -2.30 -5.33 2.02
CA ASP A 43 -1.42 -5.52 3.17
C ASP A 43 -0.19 -4.63 3.00
N PHE A 44 -0.06 -3.63 3.87
CA PHE A 44 0.96 -2.59 3.76
C PHE A 44 1.36 -2.00 5.10
N SER A 45 2.57 -1.46 5.17
CA SER A 45 3.01 -0.56 6.23
C SER A 45 2.39 0.83 6.01
N PRO A 46 1.58 1.34 6.95
CA PRO A 46 0.87 2.59 6.76
C PRO A 46 1.82 3.80 6.80
N PRO A 47 1.52 4.85 6.04
CA PRO A 47 2.14 6.16 6.19
C PRO A 47 2.00 6.69 7.61
N VAL A 48 2.98 7.45 8.08
CA VAL A 48 2.92 8.14 9.37
C VAL A 48 1.67 9.00 9.51
N ALA A 49 1.22 9.65 8.43
CA ALA A 49 0.06 10.52 8.48
C ALA A 49 -1.27 9.78 8.74
N TRP A 50 -1.29 8.45 8.55
CA TRP A 50 -2.45 7.58 8.74
C TRP A 50 -2.49 6.93 10.13
N THR A 51 -1.47 7.17 10.96
CA THR A 51 -1.44 6.73 12.35
C THR A 51 -1.69 7.92 13.29
N TYR A 52 -1.93 7.61 14.55
CA TYR A 52 -2.05 8.60 15.62
C TYR A 52 -1.23 8.17 16.84
N PRO A 53 -0.75 9.10 17.67
CA PRO A 53 0.08 8.77 18.83
C PRO A 53 -0.76 8.60 20.10
N GLU A 54 -0.10 8.24 21.21
CA GLU A 54 -0.69 8.19 22.55
C GLU A 54 -1.22 9.58 22.98
N ASN A 55 -2.24 9.62 23.86
CA ASN A 55 -2.92 10.88 24.25
C ASN A 55 -2.00 11.96 24.84
N ASN A 56 -0.89 11.57 25.47
CA ASN A 56 0.10 12.48 26.06
C ASN A 56 1.30 12.74 25.14
N ALA A 57 1.24 12.36 23.86
CA ALA A 57 2.39 12.44 22.97
C ALA A 57 2.91 13.86 22.74
N GLN A 58 2.06 14.88 22.84
CA GLN A 58 2.50 16.27 22.74
C GLN A 58 3.40 16.68 23.90
N SER A 59 3.06 16.30 25.14
CA SER A 59 3.88 16.64 26.31
C SER A 59 5.15 15.81 26.37
N LEU A 60 5.12 14.58 25.85
CA LEU A 60 6.27 13.67 25.81
C LEU A 60 7.14 13.81 24.55
N GLN A 61 6.68 14.61 23.58
CA GLN A 61 7.21 14.67 22.21
C GLN A 61 7.41 13.29 21.56
N SER A 62 6.46 12.38 21.77
CA SER A 62 6.43 11.01 21.23
C SER A 62 5.56 10.86 19.98
N PHE A 63 5.56 11.87 19.10
CA PHE A 63 4.85 11.82 17.81
C PHE A 63 5.83 11.98 16.65
N PHE A 64 5.44 11.46 15.48
CA PHE A 64 6.21 11.64 14.26
C PHE A 64 5.82 12.95 13.55
N PRO A 65 6.75 13.58 12.80
CA PRO A 65 6.41 14.70 11.94
C PRO A 65 5.32 14.34 10.92
N GLY A 66 4.26 15.14 10.83
CA GLY A 66 3.15 14.94 9.90
C GLY A 66 2.13 13.87 10.34
N GLN A 67 2.26 13.32 11.54
CA GLN A 67 1.30 12.41 12.14
C GLN A 67 0.03 13.16 12.58
N SER A 68 -1.13 12.52 12.42
CA SER A 68 -2.39 13.03 12.95
C SER A 68 -2.42 12.90 14.47
N LEU A 69 -2.98 13.86 15.20
CA LEU A 69 -2.97 13.83 16.68
C LEU A 69 -4.11 12.99 17.25
N THR A 70 -5.15 12.75 16.47
CA THR A 70 -6.32 11.96 16.88
C THR A 70 -6.58 10.83 15.90
N GLN A 71 -7.19 9.75 16.40
CA GLN A 71 -7.62 8.62 15.56
C GLN A 71 -8.60 9.04 14.46
N MET A 72 -9.50 9.98 14.76
CA MET A 72 -10.51 10.46 13.81
C MET A 72 -9.86 11.18 12.63
N GLU A 73 -8.92 12.09 12.87
CA GLU A 73 -8.19 12.80 11.81
C GLU A 73 -7.35 11.84 10.97
N ALA A 74 -6.68 10.88 11.62
CA ALA A 74 -5.92 9.84 10.95
C ALA A 74 -6.79 9.00 10.01
N ASN A 75 -7.99 8.61 10.47
CA ASN A 75 -8.96 7.88 9.67
C ASN A 75 -9.47 8.70 8.48
N ILE A 76 -9.82 9.96 8.68
CA ILE A 76 -10.28 10.85 7.60
C ILE A 76 -9.18 10.97 6.54
N LYS A 77 -7.93 11.20 6.97
CA LYS A 77 -6.80 11.33 6.06
C LYS A 77 -6.52 10.04 5.29
N ALA A 78 -6.46 8.90 5.99
CA ALA A 78 -6.21 7.61 5.35
C ALA A 78 -7.29 7.26 4.33
N ASN A 79 -8.57 7.41 4.70
CA ASN A 79 -9.68 7.09 3.80
C ASN A 79 -9.70 8.01 2.57
N SER A 80 -9.44 9.31 2.75
CA SER A 80 -9.36 10.27 1.65
C SER A 80 -8.20 9.98 0.70
N ASP A 81 -7.02 9.66 1.24
CA ASP A 81 -5.83 9.34 0.45
C ASP A 81 -6.02 8.01 -0.32
N ILE A 82 -6.62 6.99 0.31
CA ILE A 82 -6.97 5.71 -0.33
C ILE A 82 -8.00 5.92 -1.45
N GLU A 83 -9.08 6.66 -1.18
CA GLU A 83 -10.10 6.97 -2.19
C GLU A 83 -9.49 7.68 -3.39
N ALA A 84 -8.68 8.71 -3.16
CA ALA A 84 -8.00 9.43 -4.23
C ALA A 84 -7.04 8.53 -5.04
N ALA A 85 -6.31 7.62 -4.39
CA ALA A 85 -5.44 6.66 -5.07
C ALA A 85 -6.25 5.70 -5.97
N VAL A 86 -7.37 5.20 -5.45
CA VAL A 86 -8.27 4.28 -6.16
C VAL A 86 -8.93 4.96 -7.35
N LEU A 87 -9.48 6.15 -7.17
CA LEU A 87 -10.09 6.91 -8.27
C LEU A 87 -9.06 7.24 -9.36
N SER A 88 -7.83 7.62 -8.98
CA SER A 88 -6.74 7.81 -9.96
C SER A 88 -6.49 6.52 -10.75
N ALA A 89 -6.34 5.38 -10.07
CA ALA A 89 -6.09 4.09 -10.71
C ALA A 89 -7.22 3.63 -11.64
N VAL A 90 -8.47 3.92 -11.27
CA VAL A 90 -9.67 3.64 -12.09
C VAL A 90 -9.63 4.45 -13.39
N VAL A 91 -9.36 5.76 -13.29
CA VAL A 91 -9.23 6.65 -14.47
C VAL A 91 -8.06 6.21 -15.35
N ASP A 92 -6.90 5.94 -14.75
CA ASP A 92 -5.69 5.52 -15.47
C ASP A 92 -5.89 4.17 -16.19
N SER A 93 -6.82 3.35 -15.71
CA SER A 93 -7.22 2.07 -16.33
C SER A 93 -8.32 2.22 -17.40
N GLY A 94 -8.74 3.45 -17.71
CA GLY A 94 -9.71 3.76 -18.77
C GLY A 94 -11.18 3.62 -18.37
N PHE A 95 -11.48 3.50 -17.08
CA PHE A 95 -12.86 3.43 -16.59
C PHE A 95 -13.40 4.82 -16.23
N PRO A 96 -14.67 5.11 -16.54
CA PRO A 96 -15.31 6.34 -16.07
C PRO A 96 -15.50 6.30 -14.55
N THR A 97 -15.28 7.42 -13.88
CA THR A 97 -15.51 7.57 -12.42
C THR A 97 -16.93 8.00 -12.06
N GLN A 98 -17.78 8.30 -13.05
CA GLN A 98 -19.15 8.72 -12.81
C GLN A 98 -19.97 7.58 -12.19
N GLY A 99 -20.50 7.80 -10.99
CA GLY A 99 -21.24 6.79 -10.23
C GLY A 99 -20.36 5.75 -9.52
N VAL A 100 -19.03 5.94 -9.53
CA VAL A 100 -18.10 5.10 -8.77
C VAL A 100 -18.03 5.59 -7.33
N VAL A 101 -18.22 4.68 -6.37
CA VAL A 101 -18.07 4.96 -4.94
C VAL A 101 -16.99 4.05 -4.37
N VAL A 102 -16.03 4.62 -3.66
CA VAL A 102 -14.95 3.87 -3.01
C VAL A 102 -15.21 3.81 -1.52
N ARG A 103 -15.15 2.62 -0.93
CA ARG A 103 -15.24 2.41 0.52
C ARG A 103 -14.01 1.68 1.01
N SER A 104 -13.28 2.30 1.94
CA SER A 104 -12.18 1.64 2.65
C SER A 104 -12.61 1.22 4.04
N ALA A 105 -12.18 0.03 4.46
CA ALA A 105 -12.32 -0.45 5.83
C ALA A 105 -11.06 -0.15 6.68
N TYR A 106 -10.28 0.86 6.30
CA TYR A 106 -9.07 1.21 7.05
C TYR A 106 -9.43 1.76 8.44
N SER A 107 -8.68 1.31 9.43
CA SER A 107 -8.71 1.85 10.78
C SER A 107 -7.31 2.29 11.16
N ALA A 108 -7.17 3.55 11.55
CA ALA A 108 -5.93 4.15 11.98
C ALA A 108 -5.44 3.47 13.26
N GLN A 109 -4.14 3.24 13.31
CA GLN A 109 -3.48 2.52 14.39
C GLN A 109 -2.77 3.49 15.32
N GLU A 110 -2.82 3.20 16.62
CA GLU A 110 -2.05 3.95 17.62
C GLU A 110 -0.58 3.55 17.56
N ILE A 111 0.28 4.44 17.08
CA ILE A 111 1.73 4.24 17.04
C ILE A 111 2.42 5.54 17.41
N SER A 112 3.18 5.52 18.49
CA SER A 112 3.97 6.66 18.94
C SER A 112 5.43 6.56 18.48
N ASP A 113 6.11 7.70 18.43
CA ASP A 113 7.58 7.75 18.33
C ASP A 113 8.20 7.55 19.73
N CYS A 114 9.52 7.41 19.78
CA CYS A 114 10.28 7.41 21.02
C CYS A 114 10.04 8.72 21.81
N ARG A 115 9.96 8.64 23.15
CA ARG A 115 9.72 9.81 24.02
C ARG A 115 10.97 10.70 24.09
N LYS A 116 10.85 11.95 23.66
CA LYS A 116 11.99 12.89 23.51
C LYS A 116 12.02 14.03 24.51
N MET A 117 10.96 14.23 25.28
CA MET A 117 10.83 15.36 26.20
C MET A 117 10.14 14.92 27.49
N THR A 118 10.90 14.30 28.41
CA THR A 118 10.45 13.95 29.78
C THR A 118 11.54 13.13 30.48
N THR A 119 11.58 13.14 31.82
CA THR A 119 12.36 12.17 32.61
C THR A 119 11.67 10.81 32.71
N GLN A 120 10.49 10.64 32.13
CA GLN A 120 9.77 9.36 32.08
C GLN A 120 10.31 8.52 30.92
N PRO A 121 11.16 7.51 31.19
CA PRO A 121 11.65 6.63 30.13
C PRO A 121 10.49 5.87 29.50
N LEU A 122 10.70 5.41 28.27
CA LEU A 122 9.88 4.33 27.73
C LEU A 122 10.13 3.08 28.56
N MET A 123 9.05 2.53 29.11
CA MET A 123 9.12 1.35 29.95
C MET A 123 9.36 0.10 29.09
N ILE A 124 9.95 -0.92 29.71
CA ILE A 124 10.13 -2.24 29.09
C ILE A 124 8.76 -2.72 28.57
N GLY A 125 8.72 -3.21 27.33
CA GLY A 125 7.49 -3.70 26.70
C GLY A 125 6.62 -2.63 26.02
N GLN A 126 6.90 -1.33 26.17
CA GLN A 126 6.16 -0.29 25.46
C GLN A 126 6.61 -0.15 24.02
N ARG A 127 5.68 -0.33 23.08
CA ARG A 127 5.93 -0.36 21.65
C ARG A 127 6.01 1.06 21.07
N PHE A 128 6.98 1.31 20.19
CA PHE A 128 7.01 2.54 19.38
C PHE A 128 7.40 2.23 17.93
N GLY A 129 6.99 3.11 17.02
CA GLY A 129 7.17 2.93 15.59
C GLY A 129 8.58 3.29 15.12
N LEU A 130 9.04 2.59 14.08
CA LEU A 130 10.23 2.95 13.32
C LEU A 130 9.80 3.32 11.90
N VAL A 131 10.12 4.55 11.53
CA VAL A 131 9.73 5.14 10.26
C VAL A 131 10.86 5.01 9.25
N GLU A 132 10.52 4.49 8.06
CA GLU A 132 11.40 4.42 6.90
C GLU A 132 10.65 5.00 5.68
N SER A 133 11.23 6.00 5.01
CA SER A 133 10.61 6.76 3.90
C SER A 133 9.15 7.19 4.15
N GLY A 134 8.83 7.66 5.35
CA GLY A 134 7.49 8.19 5.67
C GLY A 134 6.43 7.14 6.03
N ALA A 135 6.76 5.84 6.02
CA ALA A 135 5.91 4.75 6.49
C ALA A 135 6.38 4.20 7.84
N VAL A 136 5.45 3.73 8.67
CA VAL A 136 5.77 2.96 9.88
C VAL A 136 6.00 1.51 9.47
N VAL A 137 7.26 1.13 9.26
CA VAL A 137 7.62 -0.19 8.68
C VAL A 137 7.85 -1.23 9.75
N LYS A 138 8.30 -0.80 10.93
CA LYS A 138 8.61 -1.70 12.04
C LYS A 138 8.08 -1.11 13.33
N VAL A 139 7.88 -1.98 14.30
CA VAL A 139 7.61 -1.61 15.68
C VAL A 139 8.72 -2.21 16.54
N LEU A 140 9.27 -1.36 17.41
CA LEU A 140 10.28 -1.73 18.38
C LEU A 140 9.62 -1.92 19.75
N THR A 141 9.94 -3.04 20.39
CA THR A 141 9.62 -3.31 21.78
C THR A 141 10.92 -3.36 22.57
N PRO A 142 11.16 -2.42 23.49
CA PRO A 142 12.41 -2.31 24.20
C PRO A 142 12.52 -3.40 25.28
N ALA A 143 13.70 -4.02 25.38
CA ALA A 143 14.03 -5.03 26.38
C ALA A 143 14.60 -4.41 27.69
N GLU A 144 14.91 -3.13 27.66
CA GLU A 144 15.36 -2.30 28.78
C GLU A 144 14.63 -0.96 28.74
N MET A 145 14.66 -0.19 29.83
CA MET A 145 14.10 1.16 29.79
C MET A 145 14.91 2.04 28.84
N ILE A 146 14.22 2.75 27.96
CA ILE A 146 14.84 3.72 27.04
C ILE A 146 14.63 5.12 27.62
N ASP A 147 15.73 5.74 28.05
CA ASP A 147 15.73 7.13 28.48
C ASP A 147 15.68 8.10 27.29
N MET A 148 15.51 9.37 27.60
CA MET A 148 15.44 10.45 26.62
C MET A 148 16.70 10.51 25.72
N ALA A 149 17.89 10.28 26.27
CA ALA A 149 19.14 10.38 25.52
C ALA A 149 19.25 9.27 24.47
N LYS A 150 18.89 8.04 24.85
CA LYS A 150 18.82 6.89 23.93
C LYS A 150 17.77 7.09 22.84
N CYS A 151 16.62 7.68 23.18
CA CYS A 151 15.59 8.04 22.19
C CYS A 151 16.08 9.07 21.17
N GLN A 152 16.69 10.17 21.64
CA GLN A 152 17.15 11.26 20.78
C GLN A 152 18.31 10.84 19.86
N GLN A 153 19.27 10.07 20.40
CA GLN A 153 20.43 9.60 19.65
C GLN A 153 20.16 8.35 18.80
N ARG A 154 18.96 7.76 18.93
CA ARG A 154 18.58 6.48 18.31
C ARG A 154 19.55 5.33 18.59
N THR A 155 20.14 5.31 19.79
CA THR A 155 21.18 4.35 20.19
C THR A 155 20.64 3.07 20.82
N PHE A 156 19.34 2.79 20.66
CA PHE A 156 18.65 1.60 21.20
C PHE A 156 19.11 0.25 20.62
N TYR A 157 19.93 0.24 19.56
CA TYR A 157 20.53 -0.97 18.98
C TYR A 157 22.00 -1.18 19.35
N ALA A 158 22.77 -0.09 19.38
CA ALA A 158 24.23 -0.16 19.40
C ALA A 158 24.81 -0.44 20.80
N ASN A 159 24.07 -0.09 21.86
CA ASN A 159 24.58 -0.11 23.24
C ASN A 159 23.58 -0.73 24.25
N ALA A 160 22.61 -1.52 23.78
CA ALA A 160 21.62 -2.12 24.67
C ALA A 160 22.21 -3.37 25.34
N GLN A 161 22.05 -3.49 26.67
CA GLN A 161 22.48 -4.70 27.39
C GLN A 161 21.61 -5.90 27.01
N ALA A 162 20.34 -5.64 26.64
CA ALA A 162 19.42 -6.60 26.06
C ALA A 162 18.91 -6.06 24.72
N GLN A 163 19.00 -6.87 23.67
CA GLN A 163 18.57 -6.45 22.32
C GLN A 163 17.04 -6.24 22.28
N PRO A 164 16.57 -5.10 21.75
CA PRO A 164 15.14 -4.87 21.59
C PRO A 164 14.54 -5.83 20.56
N THR A 165 13.26 -6.17 20.75
CA THR A 165 12.53 -6.94 19.74
C THR A 165 12.03 -6.00 18.66
N VAL A 166 12.36 -6.30 17.40
CA VAL A 166 11.90 -5.55 16.24
C VAL A 166 11.04 -6.45 15.41
N THR A 167 9.82 -6.00 15.12
CA THR A 167 8.88 -6.75 14.28
C THR A 167 8.44 -5.87 13.11
N ASP A 168 8.36 -6.46 11.92
CA ASP A 168 7.73 -5.79 10.77
C ASP A 168 6.28 -5.44 11.10
N TYR A 169 5.85 -4.30 10.59
CA TYR A 169 4.54 -3.73 10.89
C TYR A 169 3.76 -3.48 9.61
N ASN A 170 2.78 -4.34 9.38
CA ASN A 170 1.85 -4.24 8.28
C ASN A 170 0.42 -4.27 8.80
N VAL A 171 -0.47 -3.61 8.07
CA VAL A 171 -1.89 -3.53 8.36
C VAL A 171 -2.63 -4.08 7.14
N GLN A 172 -3.55 -5.01 7.41
CA GLN A 172 -4.46 -5.51 6.41
C GLN A 172 -5.73 -4.66 6.37
N THR A 173 -6.18 -4.29 5.17
CA THR A 173 -7.45 -3.57 4.97
C THR A 173 -8.11 -3.98 3.66
N THR A 174 -9.39 -3.67 3.52
CA THR A 174 -10.16 -3.90 2.30
C THR A 174 -10.65 -2.59 1.71
N VAL A 175 -10.73 -2.57 0.38
CA VAL A 175 -11.33 -1.47 -0.39
C VAL A 175 -12.36 -2.05 -1.34
N GLN A 176 -13.59 -1.61 -1.23
CA GLN A 176 -14.66 -1.94 -2.16
C GLN A 176 -14.85 -0.78 -3.14
N ILE A 177 -14.98 -1.11 -4.42
CA ILE A 177 -15.35 -0.15 -5.46
C ILE A 177 -16.73 -0.50 -5.96
N GLU A 178 -17.72 0.34 -5.68
CA GLU A 178 -19.07 0.22 -6.21
C GLU A 178 -19.18 0.96 -7.55
N GLY A 179 -20.04 0.47 -8.45
CA GLY A 179 -20.28 1.10 -9.76
C GLY A 179 -19.32 0.67 -10.87
N ILE A 180 -18.44 -0.31 -10.61
CA ILE A 180 -17.53 -0.87 -11.62
C ILE A 180 -17.85 -2.34 -11.87
N THR A 181 -17.87 -2.71 -13.16
CA THR A 181 -17.89 -4.10 -13.62
C THR A 181 -16.74 -4.28 -14.60
N ALA A 182 -15.85 -5.22 -14.33
CA ALA A 182 -14.64 -5.43 -15.12
C ALA A 182 -14.20 -6.89 -15.06
N THR A 183 -13.33 -7.30 -15.99
CA THR A 183 -12.69 -8.61 -15.93
C THR A 183 -11.64 -8.64 -14.81
N LYS A 184 -11.38 -9.82 -14.24
CA LYS A 184 -10.32 -10.00 -13.24
C LYS A 184 -8.96 -9.51 -13.75
N PHE A 185 -8.66 -9.68 -15.04
CA PHE A 185 -7.49 -9.08 -15.68
C PHE A 185 -7.43 -7.56 -15.53
N GLN A 186 -8.52 -6.85 -15.88
CA GLN A 186 -8.60 -5.39 -15.74
C GLN A 186 -8.47 -4.96 -14.27
N LEU A 187 -9.08 -5.71 -13.34
CA LEU A 187 -8.98 -5.44 -11.91
C LEU A 187 -7.56 -5.62 -11.37
N ARG A 188 -6.78 -6.57 -11.90
CA ARG A 188 -5.35 -6.70 -11.58
C ARG A 188 -4.51 -5.54 -12.11
N GLN A 189 -4.91 -4.92 -13.24
CA GLN A 189 -4.27 -3.70 -13.70
C GLN A 189 -4.57 -2.53 -12.77
N ILE A 190 -5.85 -2.36 -12.40
CA ILE A 190 -6.27 -1.35 -11.41
C ILE A 190 -5.52 -1.54 -10.09
N SER A 191 -5.41 -2.78 -9.59
CA SER A 191 -4.73 -3.04 -8.32
C SER A 191 -3.25 -2.64 -8.34
N ARG A 192 -2.54 -2.87 -9.45
CA ARG A 192 -1.15 -2.41 -9.64
C ARG A 192 -1.06 -0.89 -9.66
N GLN A 193 -2.00 -0.20 -10.32
CA GLN A 193 -2.03 1.26 -10.32
C GLN A 193 -2.34 1.83 -8.93
N ILE A 194 -3.22 1.19 -8.15
CA ILE A 194 -3.47 1.55 -6.75
C ILE A 194 -2.17 1.46 -5.94
N MET A 195 -1.43 0.35 -6.06
CA MET A 195 -0.16 0.18 -5.36
C MET A 195 0.85 1.27 -5.71
N VAL A 196 0.97 1.60 -7.00
CA VAL A 196 1.87 2.67 -7.48
C VAL A 196 1.46 4.02 -6.91
N ALA A 197 0.17 4.38 -7.02
CA ALA A 197 -0.34 5.65 -6.50
C ALA A 197 -0.14 5.77 -4.99
N MET A 198 -0.47 4.73 -4.24
CA MET A 198 -0.32 4.70 -2.78
C MET A 198 1.13 4.75 -2.31
N ASN A 199 2.04 4.06 -3.01
CA ASN A 199 3.46 4.04 -2.66
C ASN A 199 4.12 5.39 -2.93
N PHE A 200 3.94 5.96 -4.11
CA PHE A 200 4.66 7.19 -4.50
C PHE A 200 4.01 8.49 -4.00
N ARG A 201 2.67 8.55 -3.92
CA ARG A 201 1.98 9.79 -3.51
C ARG A 201 1.75 9.86 -2.01
N TYR A 202 1.52 8.72 -1.36
CA TYR A 202 1.11 8.67 0.03
C TYR A 202 2.09 7.94 0.94
N ASN A 203 3.20 7.40 0.42
CA ASN A 203 4.24 6.68 1.16
C ASN A 203 3.75 5.37 1.81
N ALA A 204 2.69 4.73 1.30
CA ALA A 204 2.27 3.42 1.81
C ALA A 204 3.16 2.31 1.21
N ARG A 205 3.73 1.45 2.04
CA ARG A 205 4.64 0.39 1.57
C ARG A 205 3.97 -0.97 1.60
N PHE A 206 3.71 -1.55 0.43
CA PHE A 206 3.03 -2.83 0.33
C PHE A 206 3.96 -4.00 0.68
N ALA A 207 3.45 -4.92 1.49
CA ALA A 207 4.12 -6.17 1.83
C ALA A 207 3.82 -7.28 0.80
N SER A 208 2.66 -7.19 0.14
CA SER A 208 2.23 -8.14 -0.89
C SER A 208 1.41 -7.47 -2.01
N GLU A 209 1.22 -8.18 -3.12
CA GLU A 209 0.34 -7.73 -4.21
C GLU A 209 -1.11 -7.66 -3.71
N ILE A 210 -1.83 -6.61 -4.10
CA ILE A 210 -3.25 -6.45 -3.77
C ILE A 210 -4.05 -7.60 -4.40
N ALA A 211 -4.80 -8.33 -3.56
CA ALA A 211 -5.64 -9.43 -3.98
C ALA A 211 -7.05 -8.94 -4.37
N VAL A 212 -7.56 -9.41 -5.50
CA VAL A 212 -8.94 -9.14 -5.94
C VAL A 212 -9.85 -10.24 -5.40
N GLN A 213 -10.78 -9.87 -4.51
CA GLN A 213 -11.86 -10.74 -4.05
C GLN A 213 -13.01 -10.75 -5.07
N SER A 214 -13.70 -11.87 -5.14
CA SER A 214 -14.56 -12.26 -6.25
C SER A 214 -16.03 -12.27 -5.92
#